data_AF-A0A6B3HXF4-F1
#
_entry.id   AF-A0A6B3HXF4-F1
#
_cell.length_a   1.000
_cell.length_b   1.000
_cell.length_c   1.000
_cell.angle_alpha   90.00
_cell.angle_beta   90.00
_cell.angle_gamma   90.00
#
_symmetry.space_group_name_H-M   'P 1'
#
loop_
_entity.id
_entity.type
_entity.pdbx_description
1 polymer ?
#
loop_
_entity_poly.entity_id
_entity_poly.type
_entity_poly.pdbx_seq_one_letter_code
_entity_poly.pdbx_strand_id
1 'polypeptide(L)'
;SKGIFSWIGFDTVSFRYRNSERVAGRSKWGSRRLLNYGIDGLLSFNNRPLRLAIYTGFWVFVSALAYALWTVITVVLHGAKTPGYATLLTAVVALSGIQLVTLGVIGEYVGRIYHEAKHRPPYVVR
;
A
#
# COMPACT_ATOMS: atom_id res chain seq x y z
N SER A 1 5.81 14.01 15.29
CA SER A 1 5.51 12.59 15.62
C SER A 1 6.79 11.92 16.10
N LYS A 2 6.71 10.90 16.96
CA LYS A 2 7.93 10.24 17.50
C LYS A 2 8.85 9.66 16.40
N GLY A 3 8.31 9.30 15.24
CA GLY A 3 9.10 8.82 14.09
C GLY A 3 9.99 9.87 13.42
N ILE A 4 9.74 11.17 13.62
CA ILE A 4 10.68 12.22 13.15
C ILE A 4 11.96 12.16 13.98
N PHE A 5 11.86 11.97 15.30
CA PHE A 5 13.04 11.89 16.18
C PHE A 5 13.94 10.69 15.85
N SER A 6 13.37 9.54 15.44
CA SER A 6 14.16 8.41 14.97
C SER A 6 14.77 8.61 13.58
N TRP A 7 14.24 9.52 12.77
CA TRP A 7 14.74 9.79 11.41
C TRP A 7 15.95 10.73 11.39
N ILE A 8 16.02 11.67 12.34
CA ILE A 8 17.05 12.71 12.33
C ILE A 8 18.45 12.15 12.67
N GLY A 9 18.53 11.04 13.43
CA GLY A 9 19.79 10.29 13.62
C GLY A 9 20.84 10.93 14.54
N PHE A 10 20.48 11.97 15.31
CA PHE A 10 21.38 12.58 16.30
C PHE A 10 21.61 11.70 17.53
N ASP A 11 22.73 11.94 18.23
CA ASP A 11 23.04 11.29 19.51
C ASP A 11 21.92 11.58 20.52
N THR A 12 21.22 10.53 20.91
CA THR A 12 20.01 10.63 21.75
C THR A 12 20.29 10.02 23.11
N VAL A 13 20.05 10.79 24.18
CA VAL A 13 20.09 10.29 25.56
C VAL A 13 18.68 10.16 26.09
N SER A 14 18.39 9.04 26.78
CA SER A 14 17.09 8.82 27.42
C SER A 14 17.23 8.90 28.94
N PHE A 15 16.39 9.72 29.57
CA PHE A 15 16.31 9.84 31.02
C PHE A 15 15.03 9.20 31.52
N ARG A 16 15.13 8.34 32.54
CA ARG A 16 13.96 7.77 33.21
C ARG A 16 13.48 8.74 34.28
N TYR A 17 12.21 9.09 34.23
CA TYR A 17 11.52 9.86 35.25
C TYR A 17 10.23 9.13 35.64
N ARG A 18 9.89 9.18 36.93
CA ARG A 18 8.66 8.57 37.45
C ARG A 18 7.50 9.53 37.22
N ASN A 19 6.65 9.20 36.26
CA ASN A 19 5.47 10.00 35.93
C ASN A 19 4.45 9.95 37.08
N SER A 20 3.89 11.10 37.47
CA SER A 20 2.80 11.15 38.45
C SER A 20 1.47 10.80 37.77
N GLU A 21 0.62 10.05 38.47
CA GLU A 21 -0.73 9.79 37.98
C GLU A 21 -1.53 11.10 37.95
N ARG A 22 -2.32 11.29 36.89
CA ARG A 22 -3.13 12.50 36.74
C ARG A 22 -4.25 12.50 37.79
N VAL A 23 -4.35 13.60 38.52
CA VAL A 23 -5.40 13.82 39.55
C VAL A 23 -6.81 13.93 38.92
N ALA A 24 -6.91 14.36 37.66
CA ALA A 24 -8.18 14.45 36.94
C ALA A 24 -8.02 14.28 35.42
N GLY A 25 -9.09 13.81 34.77
CA GLY A 25 -9.19 13.63 33.32
C GLY A 25 -8.91 12.20 32.82
N ARG A 26 -9.55 11.80 31.72
CA ARG A 26 -9.33 10.50 31.08
C ARG A 26 -8.17 10.57 30.09
N SER A 27 -7.41 9.48 29.97
CA SER A 27 -6.35 9.38 28.95
C SER A 27 -6.92 9.65 27.56
N LYS A 28 -6.36 10.64 26.85
CA LYS A 28 -6.64 10.86 25.42
C LYS A 28 -6.05 9.76 24.53
N TRP A 29 -5.23 8.89 25.09
CA TRP A 29 -4.57 7.76 24.43
C TRP A 29 -5.22 6.45 24.87
N GLY A 30 -6.11 5.92 24.03
CA GLY A 30 -6.60 4.56 24.16
C GLY A 30 -5.82 3.60 23.26
N SER A 31 -5.90 2.30 23.53
CA SER A 31 -5.17 1.25 22.79
C SER A 31 -5.41 1.32 21.28
N ARG A 32 -6.65 1.61 20.85
CA ARG A 32 -7.01 1.82 19.42
C ARG A 32 -6.35 3.05 18.80
N ARG A 33 -6.27 4.16 19.54
CA ARG A 33 -5.58 5.38 19.05
C ARG A 33 -4.06 5.17 18.98
N LEU A 34 -3.48 4.40 19.89
CA LEU A 34 -2.07 4.01 19.80
C LEU A 34 -1.79 3.15 18.57
N LEU A 35 -2.65 2.17 18.29
CA LEU A 35 -2.54 1.32 17.10
C LEU A 35 -2.64 2.14 15.81
N ASN A 36 -3.68 2.98 15.68
CA ASN A 36 -3.82 3.86 14.52
C ASN A 36 -2.61 4.79 14.36
N TYR A 37 -2.09 5.35 15.45
CA TYR A 37 -0.89 6.19 15.43
C TYR A 37 0.37 5.43 14.94
N GLY A 38 0.50 4.15 15.31
CA GLY A 38 1.58 3.28 14.85
C GLY A 38 1.46 2.96 13.35
N ILE A 39 0.24 2.66 12.88
CA ILE A 39 -0.06 2.41 11.47
C ILE A 39 0.22 3.67 10.64
N ASP A 40 -0.25 4.84 11.08
CA ASP A 40 0.04 6.13 10.45
C ASP A 40 1.56 6.40 10.41
N GLY A 41 2.30 6.01 11.44
CA GLY A 41 3.76 6.05 11.46
C GLY A 41 4.38 5.13 10.39
N LEU A 42 3.95 3.87 10.30
CA LEU A 42 4.48 2.91 9.33
C LEU A 42 4.17 3.33 7.88
N LEU A 43 2.95 3.79 7.62
CA LEU A 43 2.52 4.31 6.32
C LEU A 43 3.25 5.61 5.97
N SER A 44 3.53 6.45 6.98
CA SER A 44 4.18 7.74 6.76
C SER A 44 5.65 7.61 6.39
N PHE A 45 6.40 6.70 7.02
CA PHE A 45 7.85 6.63 6.78
C PHE A 45 8.23 5.62 5.69
N ASN A 46 7.27 5.02 4.98
CA ASN A 46 7.55 3.90 4.10
C ASN A 46 6.69 3.90 2.82
N ASN A 47 7.33 3.84 1.65
CA ASN A 47 6.66 3.61 0.36
C ASN A 47 6.41 2.11 0.07
N ARG A 48 6.91 1.21 0.93
CA ARG A 48 6.69 -0.25 0.82
C ARG A 48 5.21 -0.69 0.81
N PRO A 49 4.27 -0.16 1.61
CA PRO A 49 2.88 -0.65 1.62
C PRO A 49 2.17 -0.37 0.29
N LEU A 50 2.42 0.79 -0.31
CA LEU A 50 1.93 1.13 -1.63
C LEU A 50 2.50 0.19 -2.70
N ARG A 51 3.81 -0.09 -2.63
CA ARG A 51 4.48 -1.02 -3.56
C ARG A 51 3.98 -2.46 -3.39
N LEU A 52 3.64 -2.87 -2.17
CA LEU A 52 3.10 -4.20 -1.86
C LEU A 52 1.72 -4.39 -2.51
N ALA A 53 0.87 -3.36 -2.48
CA ALA A 53 -0.44 -3.38 -3.14
C ALA A 53 -0.31 -3.54 -4.67
N ILE A 54 0.68 -2.87 -5.28
CA ILE A 54 0.98 -3.03 -6.72
C ILE A 54 1.41 -4.46 -7.03
N TYR A 55 2.31 -5.05 -6.24
CA TYR A 55 2.73 -6.44 -6.44
C TYR A 55 1.58 -7.43 -6.27
N THR A 56 0.73 -7.26 -5.25
CA THR A 56 -0.44 -8.14 -5.08
C THR A 56 -1.42 -8.02 -6.24
N GLY A 57 -1.68 -6.81 -6.73
CA GLY A 57 -2.54 -6.59 -7.90
C GLY A 57 -1.95 -7.22 -9.17
N PHE A 58 -0.63 -7.12 -9.35
CA PHE A 58 0.07 -7.76 -10.47
C PHE A 58 -0.07 -9.28 -10.44
N TRP A 59 0.11 -9.93 -9.29
CA TRP A 59 -0.06 -11.39 -9.17
C TRP A 59 -1.49 -11.85 -9.50
N VAL A 60 -2.49 -11.11 -9.04
CA VAL A 60 -3.91 -11.39 -9.36
C VAL A 60 -4.19 -11.19 -10.85
N PHE A 61 -3.60 -10.17 -11.47
CA PHE A 61 -3.74 -9.96 -12.91
C PHE A 61 -3.13 -11.11 -13.71
N VAL A 62 -1.92 -11.55 -13.37
CA VAL A 62 -1.23 -12.65 -14.06
C VAL A 62 -2.03 -13.95 -13.95
N SER A 63 -2.59 -14.26 -12.79
CA SER A 63 -3.42 -15.47 -12.62
C SER A 63 -4.74 -15.39 -13.41
N ALA A 64 -5.39 -14.23 -13.43
CA ALA A 64 -6.59 -14.00 -14.23
C ALA A 64 -6.31 -14.10 -15.74
N LEU A 65 -5.18 -13.57 -16.20
CA LEU A 65 -4.74 -13.65 -17.60
C LEU A 65 -4.46 -15.09 -18.02
N ALA A 66 -3.78 -15.88 -17.18
CA ALA A 66 -3.54 -17.29 -17.43
C ALA A 66 -4.85 -18.09 -17.54
N TYR A 67 -5.83 -17.79 -16.67
CA TYR A 67 -7.16 -18.41 -16.73
C TYR A 67 -7.94 -18.03 -17.99
N ALA A 68 -7.85 -16.76 -18.42
CA ALA A 68 -8.48 -16.31 -19.66
C ALA A 68 -7.86 -16.99 -20.89
N LEU A 69 -6.53 -17.07 -20.97
CA LEU A 69 -5.83 -17.78 -22.04
C LEU A 69 -6.21 -19.26 -22.10
N TRP A 70 -6.25 -19.94 -20.95
CA TRP A 70 -6.67 -21.33 -20.88
C TRP A 70 -8.11 -21.52 -21.39
N THR A 71 -9.02 -20.62 -21.01
CA THR A 71 -10.41 -20.62 -21.49
C THR A 71 -10.49 -20.46 -23.01
N VAL A 72 -9.76 -19.49 -23.57
CA VAL A 72 -9.72 -19.24 -25.02
C VAL A 72 -9.18 -20.45 -25.78
N ILE A 73 -8.06 -21.03 -25.34
CA ILE A 73 -7.47 -22.23 -25.95
C ILE A 73 -8.48 -23.40 -25.90
N THR A 74 -9.15 -23.60 -24.78
CA THR A 74 -10.13 -24.67 -24.61
C THR A 74 -11.29 -24.51 -25.59
N VAL A 75 -11.80 -23.29 -25.76
CA VAL A 75 -12.90 -23.00 -26.71
C VAL A 75 -12.47 -23.15 -28.16
N VAL A 76 -11.24 -22.78 -28.51
CA VAL A 76 -10.71 -22.98 -29.87
C VAL A 76 -10.56 -24.47 -30.20
N LEU A 77 -10.11 -25.29 -29.25
CA LEU A 77 -9.86 -26.72 -29.47
C LEU A 77 -11.11 -27.60 -29.38
N HIS A 78 -12.02 -27.32 -28.44
CA HIS A 78 -13.17 -28.19 -28.14
C HIS A 78 -14.52 -27.56 -28.53
N GLY A 79 -14.51 -26.36 -29.10
CA GLY A 79 -15.71 -25.57 -29.34
C GLY A 79 -16.26 -24.90 -28.06
N ALA A 80 -17.14 -23.92 -28.25
CA ALA A 80 -17.75 -23.19 -27.15
C ALA A 80 -18.86 -24.04 -26.48
N LYS A 81 -18.64 -24.48 -25.25
CA LYS A 81 -19.69 -25.13 -24.43
C LYS A 81 -20.83 -24.17 -24.08
N THR A 82 -20.51 -22.89 -23.90
CA THR A 82 -21.47 -21.84 -23.57
C THR A 82 -21.18 -20.61 -24.44
N PRO A 83 -22.11 -20.22 -25.32
CA PRO A 83 -21.90 -19.07 -26.20
C PRO A 83 -21.72 -17.80 -25.37
N GLY A 84 -20.77 -16.95 -25.76
CA GLY A 84 -20.49 -15.66 -25.12
C GLY A 84 -19.68 -15.71 -23.82
N TYR A 85 -19.50 -16.87 -23.19
CA TYR A 85 -18.74 -16.96 -21.93
C TYR A 85 -17.27 -16.56 -22.11
N ALA A 86 -16.59 -17.12 -23.13
CA ALA A 86 -15.18 -16.85 -23.35
C ALA A 86 -14.92 -15.39 -23.77
N THR A 87 -15.78 -14.79 -24.59
CA THR A 87 -15.64 -13.39 -25.01
C THR A 87 -15.90 -12.44 -23.84
N LEU A 88 -16.92 -12.70 -23.01
CA LEU A 88 -17.22 -11.91 -21.82
C LEU A 88 -16.09 -11.98 -20.80
N LEU A 89 -15.60 -13.19 -20.48
CA LEU A 89 -14.51 -13.38 -19.54
C LEU A 89 -13.23 -12.67 -20.01
N THR A 90 -12.89 -12.81 -21.29
CA THR A 90 -11.70 -12.17 -21.87
C THR A 90 -11.81 -10.65 -21.84
N ALA A 91 -12.99 -10.10 -22.17
CA ALA A 91 -13.22 -8.65 -22.11
C ALA A 91 -13.09 -8.10 -20.68
N VAL A 92 -13.66 -8.79 -19.68
CA VAL A 92 -13.56 -8.38 -18.28
C VAL A 92 -12.11 -8.41 -17.80
N VAL A 93 -11.37 -9.48 -18.08
CA VAL A 93 -9.95 -9.60 -17.68
C VAL A 93 -9.10 -8.52 -18.37
N ALA A 94 -9.34 -8.23 -19.65
CA ALA A 94 -8.64 -7.17 -20.36
C ALA A 94 -8.88 -5.79 -19.74
N LEU A 95 -10.14 -5.45 -19.44
CA LEU A 95 -10.51 -4.20 -18.78
C LEU A 95 -9.92 -4.09 -17.38
N SER A 96 -10.00 -5.15 -16.58
CA SER A 96 -9.39 -5.19 -15.24
C SER A 96 -7.87 -5.03 -15.30
N GLY A 97 -7.20 -5.59 -16.32
CA GLY A 97 -5.77 -5.40 -16.54
C GLY A 97 -5.40 -3.94 -16.76
N ILE A 98 -6.09 -3.26 -17.67
CA ILE A 98 -5.85 -1.84 -17.97
C ILE A 98 -6.07 -0.98 -16.72
N GLN A 99 -7.12 -1.26 -15.95
CA GLN A 99 -7.41 -0.57 -14.68
C GLN A 99 -6.28 -0.75 -13.65
N LEU A 100 -5.77 -1.98 -13.48
CA LEU A 100 -4.68 -2.26 -12.54
C LEU A 100 -3.37 -1.58 -12.94
N VAL A 101 -3.03 -1.57 -14.23
CA VAL A 101 -1.85 -0.85 -14.74
C VAL A 101 -1.98 0.64 -14.46
N THR A 102 -3.15 1.22 -14.75
CA THR A 102 -3.42 2.64 -14.53
C THR A 102 -3.31 3.00 -13.04
N LEU A 103 -3.87 2.19 -12.15
CA LEU A 103 -3.76 2.36 -10.70
C LEU A 103 -2.31 2.23 -10.21
N GLY A 104 -1.52 1.33 -10.80
CA GLY A 104 -0.10 1.21 -10.49
C GLY A 104 0.69 2.48 -10.81
N VAL A 105 0.44 3.08 -11.98
CA VAL A 105 1.04 4.35 -12.38
C VAL A 105 0.62 5.47 -11.44
N ILE A 106 -0.69 5.61 -11.18
CA ILE A 106 -1.22 6.63 -10.25
C ILE A 106 -0.59 6.46 -8.87
N GLY A 107 -0.49 5.23 -8.36
CA GLY A 107 0.18 4.93 -7.11
C GLY A 107 1.61 5.47 -7.07
N GLU A 108 2.44 5.13 -8.06
CA GLU A 108 3.83 5.60 -8.13
C GLU A 108 3.93 7.14 -8.11
N TYR A 109 3.04 7.84 -8.82
CA TYR A 109 2.97 9.31 -8.77
C TYR A 109 2.54 9.84 -7.40
N VAL A 110 1.52 9.27 -6.78
CA VAL A 110 1.07 9.64 -5.43
C VAL A 110 2.20 9.42 -4.42
N GLY A 111 2.97 8.33 -4.56
CA GLY A 111 4.14 8.05 -3.73
C GLY A 111 5.25 9.11 -3.86
N ARG A 112 5.46 9.64 -5.08
CA ARG A 112 6.41 10.75 -5.30
C ARG A 112 5.88 12.07 -4.74
N ILE A 113 4.61 12.40 -5.00
CA ILE A 113 3.95 13.59 -4.44
C ILE A 113 4.03 13.56 -2.91
N TYR A 114 3.82 12.40 -2.30
CA TYR A 114 3.93 12.24 -0.86
C TYR A 114 5.35 12.49 -0.34
N HIS A 115 6.37 12.08 -1.11
CA HIS A 115 7.77 12.35 -0.78
C HIS A 115 8.09 13.84 -0.91
N GLU A 116 7.64 14.48 -1.99
CA GLU A 116 7.86 15.89 -2.29
C GLU A 116 7.16 16.81 -1.28
N ALA A 117 5.88 16.52 -0.97
CA ALA A 117 5.09 17.29 -0.01
C ALA A 117 5.71 17.31 1.39
N LYS A 118 6.53 16.31 1.73
CA LYS A 118 7.22 16.26 3.01
C LYS A 118 8.45 17.16 3.12
N HIS A 119 8.92 17.77 2.02
CA HIS A 119 10.02 18.74 2.00
C HIS A 119 11.19 18.35 2.91
N ARG A 120 11.58 17.07 2.93
CA ARG A 120 12.64 16.62 3.83
C ARG A 120 13.99 17.04 3.27
N PRO A 121 14.81 17.79 4.02
CA PRO A 121 16.13 18.18 3.53
C PRO A 121 16.95 16.92 3.20
N PRO A 122 17.65 16.89 2.06
CA PRO A 122 18.36 15.71 1.56
C PRO A 122 19.53 15.29 2.45
N TYR A 123 19.99 16.18 3.30
CA TYR A 123 21.01 15.91 4.32
C TYR A 123 20.75 16.76 5.55
N VAL A 124 21.11 16.22 6.71
CA VAL A 124 21.23 16.97 7.96
C VAL A 124 22.73 17.03 8.24
N VAL A 125 23.33 18.21 8.15
CA VAL A 125 24.76 18.40 8.46
C VAL A 125 24.94 18.35 9.98
N ARG A 126 25.94 17.59 10.43
CA ARG A 126 26.32 17.42 11.84
C ARG A 126 27.37 18.45 12.23
#